data_AF-A0A6I7WMV8-F1
#
_entry.id   AF-A0A6I7WMV8-F1
#
_cell.length_a   1.000
_cell.length_b   1.000
_cell.length_c   1.000
_cell.angle_alpha   90.00
_cell.angle_beta   90.00
_cell.angle_gamma   90.00
#
_symmetry.space_group_name_H-M   'P 1'
#
loop_
_entity.id
_entity.type
_entity.pdbx_description
1 polymer ?
#
loop_
_entity_poly.entity_id
_entity_poly.type
_entity_poly.pdbx_seq_one_letter_code
_entity_poly.pdbx_strand_id
1 'polypeptide(L)'
;MIFSVRDISKQFTVHFGDQANNSFSMEYHGMGTRSWASMLTVKAFVELTGKNHQEEAKPFFPLIAAEEPEAHLHPNAQRTLYKQLIASNGQIIISTHSPYLAALANQSELRALSIASQGVCVNQLNVNLPAEDKRKLQREVIHSRGELLFSKAIVLSEGETEEQSLPQLFTKYFGDNEFSMGINFIGVSGSGAKYRPFLSFAHDFNIPVFVFSDGEINTTKELKKNYDKIFGETDIDNSPNITILDRTDFEGYLFDSGFEESIENAIVKIDGTDAIDKWINKKQGTQEKSRKTDQPPCETCKQPIFDSSLRDYSYPDGRKKAMLEILDAKKPRYAQAVTEQLCKLDSDKLPPKIIELFEKIKVGRIL
;
A
#
# COMPACT_ATOMS: atom_id res chain seq x y z
N MET A 1 -17.12 16.12 34.83
CA MET A 1 -17.07 17.53 34.39
C MET A 1 -16.42 17.53 33.01
N ILE A 2 -17.05 18.12 31.98
CA ILE A 2 -16.49 18.19 30.62
C ILE A 2 -15.85 19.58 30.48
N PHE A 3 -14.58 19.64 30.11
CA PHE A 3 -13.85 20.89 29.89
C PHE A 3 -13.41 20.96 28.44
N SER A 4 -13.75 22.04 27.74
CA SER A 4 -13.19 22.34 26.41
C SER A 4 -11.88 23.12 26.56
N VAL A 5 -10.93 22.90 25.66
CA VAL A 5 -9.72 23.76 25.53
C VAL A 5 -10.10 25.23 25.38
N ARG A 6 -11.23 25.54 24.71
CA ARG A 6 -11.74 26.91 24.59
C ARG A 6 -12.15 27.53 25.93
N ASP A 7 -12.54 26.71 26.90
CA ASP A 7 -12.92 27.20 28.23
C ASP A 7 -11.68 27.42 29.11
N ILE A 8 -10.60 26.66 28.87
CA ILE A 8 -9.28 26.90 29.47
C ILE A 8 -8.66 28.18 28.91
N SER A 9 -8.70 28.39 27.58
CA SER A 9 -8.11 29.57 26.94
C SER A 9 -8.82 30.89 27.27
N LYS A 10 -10.09 30.83 27.71
CA LYS A 10 -10.82 32.01 28.22
C LYS A 10 -10.32 32.47 29.59
N GLN A 11 -9.68 31.59 30.36
CA GLN A 11 -9.22 31.88 31.72
C GLN A 11 -7.69 31.92 31.85
N PHE A 12 -6.96 31.36 30.89
CA PHE A 12 -5.50 31.31 30.88
C PHE A 12 -4.92 31.66 29.51
N THR A 13 -3.97 32.60 29.49
CA THR A 13 -3.16 32.93 28.32
C THR A 13 -1.77 32.33 28.51
N VAL A 14 -1.34 31.48 27.58
CA VAL A 14 0.03 30.93 27.59
C VAL A 14 0.95 31.90 26.86
N HIS A 15 2.05 32.29 27.50
CA HIS A 15 3.06 33.16 26.92
C HIS A 15 4.37 32.37 26.71
N PHE A 16 4.99 32.49 25.52
CA PHE A 16 6.29 31.87 25.21
C PHE A 16 7.39 32.92 25.14
N GLY A 17 8.48 32.71 25.88
CA GLY A 17 9.65 33.58 25.84
C GLY A 17 10.75 33.08 26.78
N ASP A 18 12.01 33.41 26.45
CA ASP A 18 13.18 33.11 27.29
C ASP A 18 13.24 33.99 28.56
N GLN A 19 12.54 35.12 28.55
CA GLN A 19 12.46 36.08 29.66
C GLN A 19 11.06 36.69 29.74
N ALA A 20 10.61 37.08 30.94
CA ALA A 20 9.28 37.67 31.17
C ALA A 20 8.97 38.89 30.28
N ASN A 21 10.00 39.69 29.96
CA ASN A 21 9.90 40.87 29.10
C ASN A 21 9.89 40.58 27.59
N ASN A 22 10.13 39.33 27.18
CA ASN A 22 10.17 38.95 25.76
C ASN A 22 9.28 37.71 25.54
N SER A 23 8.07 37.77 26.10
CA SER A 23 7.09 36.70 26.06
C SER A 23 5.93 37.08 25.13
N PHE A 24 5.67 36.25 24.13
CA PHE A 24 4.58 36.46 23.17
C PHE A 24 3.39 35.57 23.53
N SER A 25 2.19 36.12 23.43
CA SER A 25 0.95 35.34 23.62
C SER A 25 0.89 34.21 22.59
N MET A 26 0.38 33.05 23.01
CA MET A 26 -0.01 31.92 22.18
C MET A 26 -0.64 32.34 20.85
N GLU A 27 -1.44 33.40 20.84
CA GLU A 27 -2.16 33.94 19.68
C GLU A 27 -1.25 34.37 18.53
N TYR A 28 0.00 34.76 18.82
CA TYR A 28 0.99 35.19 17.83
C TYR A 28 1.83 34.04 17.27
N HIS A 29 1.62 32.81 17.75
CA HIS A 29 2.32 31.64 17.22
C HIS A 29 1.54 30.93 16.11
N GLY A 30 2.30 30.22 15.26
CA GLY A 30 1.73 29.36 14.21
C GLY A 30 0.71 28.37 14.78
N MET A 31 -0.31 28.03 13.99
CA MET A 31 -1.43 27.17 14.40
C MET A 31 -0.97 25.86 15.07
N GLY A 32 0.12 25.24 14.59
CA GLY A 32 0.66 24.03 15.19
C GLY A 32 1.17 24.21 16.64
N THR A 33 1.92 25.29 16.92
CA THR A 33 2.40 25.59 18.27
C THR A 33 1.23 25.80 19.24
N ARG A 34 0.13 26.40 18.75
CA ARG A 34 -1.09 26.61 19.52
C ARG A 34 -1.79 25.30 19.88
N SER A 35 -1.98 24.41 18.92
CA SER A 35 -2.56 23.08 19.13
C SER A 35 -1.73 22.27 20.12
N TRP A 36 -0.40 22.25 19.93
CA TRP A 36 0.50 21.50 20.80
C TRP A 36 0.46 22.02 22.24
N ALA A 37 0.60 23.33 22.44
CA ALA A 37 0.61 23.89 23.77
C ALA A 37 -0.73 23.73 24.49
N SER A 38 -1.86 23.82 23.76
CA SER A 38 -3.18 23.49 24.30
C SER A 38 -3.25 22.07 24.84
N MET A 39 -2.72 21.09 24.09
CA MET A 39 -2.67 19.70 24.52
C MET A 39 -1.76 19.49 25.73
N LEU A 40 -0.61 20.18 25.79
CA LEU A 40 0.27 20.15 26.96
C LEU A 40 -0.40 20.77 28.19
N THR A 41 -1.18 21.84 28.03
CA THR A 41 -1.96 22.43 29.12
C THR A 41 -3.02 21.46 29.63
N VAL A 42 -3.77 20.78 28.74
CA VAL A 42 -4.73 19.74 29.13
C VAL A 42 -4.03 18.62 29.89
N LYS A 43 -2.89 18.14 29.40
CA LYS A 43 -2.09 17.13 30.08
C LYS A 43 -1.66 17.58 31.48
N ALA A 44 -1.07 18.76 31.60
CA ALA A 44 -0.64 19.32 32.89
C ALA A 44 -1.82 19.46 33.86
N PHE A 45 -2.97 19.89 33.38
CA PHE A 45 -4.19 19.99 34.18
C PHE A 45 -4.67 18.61 34.67
N VAL A 46 -4.66 17.58 33.83
CA VAL A 46 -5.00 16.21 34.21
C VAL A 46 -4.03 15.66 35.25
N GLU A 47 -2.74 15.90 35.09
CA GLU A 47 -1.71 15.49 36.05
C GLU A 47 -1.88 16.19 37.41
N LEU A 48 -2.11 17.51 37.42
CA LEU A 48 -2.37 18.27 38.64
C LEU A 48 -3.65 17.83 39.34
N THR A 49 -4.73 17.66 38.58
CA THR A 49 -6.01 17.18 39.10
C THR A 49 -5.88 15.77 39.67
N GLY A 50 -5.11 14.91 39.00
CA GLY A 50 -4.79 13.57 39.48
C GLY A 50 -4.06 13.57 40.82
N LYS A 51 -3.06 14.46 41.00
CA LYS A 51 -2.37 14.62 42.30
C LYS A 51 -3.32 15.05 43.41
N ASN A 52 -4.15 16.07 43.17
CA ASN A 52 -5.10 16.55 44.17
C ASN A 52 -6.10 15.44 44.58
N HIS A 53 -6.59 14.65 43.62
CA HIS A 53 -7.49 13.53 43.94
C HIS A 53 -6.78 12.42 44.71
N GLN A 54 -5.50 12.16 44.43
CA GLN A 54 -4.69 11.23 45.22
C GLN A 54 -4.51 11.70 46.67
N GLU A 55 -4.20 12.99 46.89
CA GLU A 55 -4.07 13.58 48.22
C GLU A 55 -5.38 13.52 49.01
N GLU A 56 -6.51 13.73 48.35
CA GLU A 56 -7.85 13.65 48.95
C GLU A 56 -8.40 12.22 49.03
N ALA A 57 -7.62 11.20 48.64
CA ALA A 57 -8.02 9.79 48.56
C ALA A 57 -9.33 9.56 47.76
N LYS A 58 -9.52 10.34 46.68
CA LYS A 58 -10.66 10.24 45.78
C LYS A 58 -10.28 9.51 44.48
N PRO A 59 -11.15 8.63 43.95
CA PRO A 59 -10.92 8.01 42.65
C PRO A 59 -10.96 9.06 41.53
N PHE A 60 -10.05 8.93 40.55
CA PHE A 60 -9.96 9.81 39.39
C PHE A 60 -9.71 9.00 38.12
N PHE A 61 -10.68 9.04 37.19
CA PHE A 61 -10.65 8.31 35.92
C PHE A 61 -10.80 9.31 34.76
N PRO A 62 -9.72 10.02 34.39
CA PRO A 62 -9.78 11.02 33.33
C PRO A 62 -10.02 10.39 31.96
N LEU A 63 -10.85 11.05 31.16
CA LEU A 63 -11.01 10.78 29.73
C LEU A 63 -10.58 12.02 28.94
N ILE A 64 -9.61 11.84 28.05
CA ILE A 64 -9.09 12.89 27.18
C ILE A 64 -9.54 12.56 25.76
N ALA A 65 -10.35 13.44 25.17
CA ALA A 65 -10.73 13.35 23.77
C ALA A 65 -10.03 14.48 23.00
N ALA A 66 -9.27 14.12 21.95
CA ALA A 66 -8.57 15.07 21.09
C ALA A 66 -9.04 14.89 19.65
N GLU A 67 -9.58 15.96 19.08
CA GLU A 67 -9.97 16.01 17.67
C GLU A 67 -8.82 16.56 16.85
N GLU A 68 -8.32 15.76 15.90
CA GLU A 68 -7.22 16.10 14.98
C GLU A 68 -6.05 16.86 15.65
N PRO A 69 -5.45 16.31 16.73
CA PRO A 69 -4.38 16.98 17.45
C PRO A 69 -3.15 17.26 16.56
N GLU A 70 -3.00 16.58 15.42
CA GLU A 70 -1.97 16.80 14.41
C GLU A 70 -2.12 18.09 13.59
N ALA A 71 -3.27 18.75 13.62
CA ALA A 71 -3.57 19.81 12.67
C ALA A 71 -2.48 20.89 12.69
N HIS A 72 -1.97 21.23 11.51
CA HIS A 72 -0.89 22.21 11.31
C HIS A 72 0.46 21.85 11.96
N LEU A 73 0.69 20.58 12.33
CA LEU A 73 1.98 20.09 12.83
C LEU A 73 2.75 19.32 11.75
N HIS A 74 4.06 19.53 11.72
CA HIS A 74 4.97 18.69 10.93
C HIS A 74 4.94 17.23 11.43
N PRO A 75 5.11 16.19 10.58
CA PRO A 75 5.03 14.79 10.97
C PRO A 75 5.86 14.41 12.22
N ASN A 76 7.08 14.93 12.36
CA ASN A 76 7.90 14.71 13.56
C ASN A 76 7.27 15.30 14.85
N ALA A 77 6.59 16.45 14.74
CA ALA A 77 5.88 17.06 15.85
C ALA A 77 4.60 16.27 16.18
N GLN A 78 3.88 15.75 15.17
CA GLN A 78 2.73 14.84 15.38
C GLN A 78 3.14 13.60 16.19
N ARG A 79 4.27 12.98 15.83
CA ARG A 79 4.83 11.81 16.55
C ARG A 79 5.18 12.15 17.99
N THR A 80 5.75 13.34 18.23
CA THR A 80 6.10 13.80 19.58
C THR A 80 4.84 14.05 20.41
N LEU A 81 3.85 14.71 19.82
CA LEU A 81 2.57 14.98 20.45
C LEU A 81 1.86 13.68 20.84
N TYR A 82 1.80 12.70 19.94
CA TYR A 82 1.24 11.37 20.22
C TYR A 82 1.86 10.75 21.46
N LYS A 83 3.20 10.67 21.50
CA LYS A 83 3.94 10.11 22.64
C LYS A 83 3.63 10.84 23.94
N GLN A 84 3.50 12.16 23.89
CA GLN A 84 3.17 12.96 25.07
C GLN A 84 1.73 12.73 25.53
N LEU A 85 0.78 12.61 24.60
CA LEU A 85 -0.62 12.33 24.87
C LEU A 85 -0.78 10.96 25.51
N ILE A 86 -0.30 9.87 24.89
CA ILE A 86 -0.43 8.50 25.41
C ILE A 86 0.27 8.27 26.75
N ALA A 87 1.23 9.12 27.12
CA ALA A 87 1.87 9.11 28.42
C ALA A 87 1.03 9.76 29.53
N SER A 88 -0.11 10.37 29.20
CA SER A 88 -1.03 10.98 30.16
C SER A 88 -1.83 9.91 30.89
N ASN A 89 -2.16 10.16 32.15
CA ASN A 89 -2.99 9.25 32.93
C ASN A 89 -4.44 9.30 32.42
N GLY A 90 -5.07 8.14 32.19
CA GLY A 90 -6.48 8.07 31.77
C GLY A 90 -6.74 7.31 30.48
N GLN A 91 -8.00 7.35 30.03
CA GLN A 91 -8.40 6.89 28.71
C GLN A 91 -8.26 8.03 27.70
N ILE A 92 -7.63 7.75 26.56
CA ILE A 92 -7.38 8.75 25.52
C ILE A 92 -8.10 8.29 24.24
N ILE A 93 -8.85 9.20 23.64
CA ILE A 93 -9.55 9.00 22.37
C ILE A 93 -9.06 10.08 21.41
N ILE A 94 -8.53 9.67 20.26
CA ILE A 94 -7.99 10.58 19.25
C ILE A 94 -8.73 10.30 17.94
N SER A 95 -9.32 11.33 17.33
CA SER A 95 -9.66 11.28 15.91
C SER A 95 -8.49 11.84 15.11
N THR A 96 -8.18 11.22 13.97
CA THR A 96 -7.01 11.60 13.16
C THR A 96 -7.24 11.31 11.68
N HIS A 97 -6.78 12.24 10.84
CA HIS A 97 -6.60 12.03 9.40
C HIS A 97 -5.12 11.81 9.04
N SER A 98 -4.22 11.79 10.04
CA SER A 98 -2.80 11.59 9.81
C SER A 98 -2.44 10.10 9.74
N PRO A 99 -1.91 9.63 8.60
CA PRO A 99 -1.36 8.27 8.51
C PRO A 99 -0.16 8.09 9.45
N TYR A 100 0.55 9.18 9.78
CA TYR A 100 1.70 9.13 10.69
C TYR A 100 1.30 8.89 12.14
N LEU A 101 0.15 9.42 12.58
CA LEU A 101 -0.39 9.15 13.92
C LEU A 101 -0.96 7.74 14.00
N ALA A 102 -1.78 7.35 13.03
CA ALA A 102 -2.38 6.03 12.99
C ALA A 102 -1.32 4.92 12.97
N ALA A 103 -0.17 5.15 12.31
CA ALA A 103 0.96 4.22 12.29
C ALA A 103 1.63 3.97 13.66
N LEU A 104 1.44 4.86 14.64
CA LEU A 104 1.99 4.72 15.99
C LEU A 104 1.04 3.98 16.95
N ALA A 105 -0.24 3.91 16.61
CA ALA A 105 -1.23 3.23 17.43
C ALA A 105 -1.02 1.71 17.42
N ASN A 106 -1.32 1.07 18.54
CA ASN A 106 -1.39 -0.38 18.54
C ASN A 106 -2.58 -0.82 17.67
N GLN A 107 -2.44 -1.95 16.99
CA GLN A 107 -3.47 -2.47 16.09
C GLN A 107 -4.85 -2.62 16.75
N SER A 108 -4.86 -3.00 18.03
CA SER A 108 -6.08 -3.16 18.84
C SER A 108 -6.78 -1.84 19.19
N GLU A 109 -6.08 -0.72 19.05
CA GLU A 109 -6.57 0.63 19.36
C GLU A 109 -7.21 1.30 18.14
N LEU A 110 -6.85 0.88 16.92
CA LEU A 110 -7.37 1.46 15.70
C LEU A 110 -8.85 1.16 15.50
N ARG A 111 -9.62 2.19 15.15
CA ARG A 111 -11.03 2.11 14.75
C ARG A 111 -11.19 2.91 13.47
N ALA A 112 -11.70 2.28 12.41
CA ALA A 112 -12.11 2.97 11.20
C ALA A 112 -13.61 3.23 11.26
N LEU A 113 -14.01 4.47 10.97
CA LEU A 113 -15.41 4.86 10.92
C LEU A 113 -15.77 5.15 9.47
N SER A 114 -16.86 4.55 8.98
CA SER A 114 -17.38 4.78 7.63
C SER A 114 -18.89 5.01 7.66
N ILE A 115 -19.41 5.77 6.69
CA ILE A 115 -20.85 6.00 6.55
C ILE A 115 -21.40 4.94 5.60
N ALA A 116 -22.38 4.17 6.07
CA ALA A 116 -23.15 3.22 5.30
C ALA A 116 -24.60 3.68 5.16
N SER A 117 -25.39 2.99 4.31
CA SER A 117 -26.80 3.32 4.05
C SER A 117 -27.69 3.31 5.30
N GLN A 118 -27.29 2.59 6.36
CA GLN A 118 -28.04 2.45 7.61
C GLN A 118 -27.44 3.22 8.80
N GLY A 119 -26.37 3.99 8.60
CA GLY A 119 -25.71 4.76 9.68
C GLY A 119 -24.19 4.68 9.63
N VAL A 120 -23.54 4.85 10.79
CA VAL A 120 -22.08 4.77 10.91
C VAL A 120 -21.65 3.33 11.21
N CYS A 121 -20.79 2.77 10.36
CA CYS A 121 -20.11 1.51 10.60
C CYS A 121 -18.78 1.76 11.31
N VAL A 122 -18.48 0.92 12.31
CA VAL A 122 -17.21 0.95 13.05
C VAL A 122 -16.49 -0.37 12.82
N ASN A 123 -15.31 -0.29 12.20
CA ASN A 123 -14.49 -1.43 11.85
C ASN A 123 -13.18 -1.43 12.65
N GLN A 124 -12.64 -2.62 12.93
CA GLN A 124 -11.42 -2.79 13.71
C GLN A 124 -10.67 -4.03 13.24
N LEU A 125 -9.36 -4.05 13.45
CA LEU A 125 -8.54 -5.23 13.19
C LEU A 125 -8.92 -6.41 14.07
N ASN A 126 -8.83 -7.61 13.51
CA ASN A 126 -8.96 -8.84 14.26
C ASN A 126 -7.83 -8.96 15.28
N VAL A 127 -8.19 -8.86 16.55
CA VAL A 127 -7.26 -8.96 17.68
C VAL A 127 -6.68 -10.37 17.88
N ASN A 128 -7.29 -11.39 17.28
CA ASN A 128 -6.92 -12.81 17.44
C ASN A 128 -6.02 -13.34 16.30
N LEU A 129 -5.34 -12.46 15.55
CA LEU A 129 -4.37 -12.89 14.54
C LEU A 129 -3.16 -13.58 15.18
N PRO A 130 -2.59 -14.63 14.54
CA PRO A 130 -1.32 -15.21 14.96
C PRO A 130 -0.22 -14.15 15.05
N ALA A 131 0.70 -14.30 16.01
CA ALA A 131 1.72 -13.28 16.31
C ALA A 131 2.55 -12.86 15.07
N GLU A 132 2.86 -13.81 14.18
CA GLU A 132 3.62 -13.53 12.96
C GLU A 132 2.80 -12.74 11.92
N ASP A 133 1.51 -13.06 11.78
CA ASP A 133 0.62 -12.31 10.87
C ASP A 133 0.39 -10.89 11.40
N LYS A 134 0.24 -10.75 12.72
CA LYS A 134 0.17 -9.45 13.41
C LYS A 134 1.41 -8.60 13.15
N ARG A 135 2.60 -9.21 13.26
CA ARG A 135 3.88 -8.54 13.01
C ARG A 135 4.02 -8.09 11.56
N LYS A 136 3.63 -8.93 10.59
CA LYS A 136 3.65 -8.58 9.17
C LYS A 136 2.67 -7.45 8.86
N LEU A 137 1.44 -7.52 9.36
CA LEU A 137 0.44 -6.46 9.20
C LEU A 137 0.93 -5.12 9.77
N GLN A 138 1.58 -5.13 10.95
CA GLN A 138 2.16 -3.90 11.51
C GLN A 138 3.21 -3.31 10.58
N ARG A 139 4.14 -4.16 10.13
CA ARG A 139 5.32 -3.71 9.40
C ARG A 139 4.99 -3.30 7.98
N GLU A 140 4.27 -4.15 7.25
CA GLU A 140 4.08 -4.03 5.80
C GLU A 140 2.91 -3.12 5.44
N VAL A 141 1.93 -2.98 6.34
CA VAL A 141 0.71 -2.19 6.10
C VAL A 141 0.69 -0.94 6.98
N ILE A 142 0.56 -1.09 8.30
CA ILE A 142 0.28 0.06 9.18
C ILE A 142 1.45 1.04 9.24
N HIS A 143 2.69 0.55 9.41
CA HIS A 143 3.86 1.42 9.53
C HIS A 143 4.29 1.99 8.17
N SER A 144 4.35 1.13 7.14
CA SER A 144 4.86 1.51 5.82
C SER A 144 3.83 2.25 4.97
N ARG A 145 2.54 1.94 5.13
CA ARG A 145 1.46 2.37 4.23
C ARG A 145 0.22 2.80 5.01
N GLY A 146 0.40 3.67 6.00
CA GLY A 146 -0.68 4.16 6.87
C GLY A 146 -1.81 4.88 6.13
N GLU A 147 -1.56 5.38 4.91
CA GLU A 147 -2.58 5.97 4.03
C GLU A 147 -3.68 4.99 3.62
N LEU A 148 -3.42 3.68 3.68
CA LEU A 148 -4.39 2.65 3.35
C LEU A 148 -5.63 2.69 4.26
N LEU A 149 -5.50 3.22 5.48
CA LEU A 149 -6.64 3.42 6.40
C LEU A 149 -7.70 4.40 5.85
N PHE A 150 -7.31 5.25 4.91
CA PHE A 150 -8.17 6.28 4.32
C PHE A 150 -8.57 5.96 2.88
N SER A 151 -8.24 4.75 2.39
CA SER A 151 -8.56 4.33 1.02
C SER A 151 -10.05 4.05 0.85
N LYS A 152 -10.62 4.50 -0.27
CA LYS A 152 -11.93 4.03 -0.73
C LYS A 152 -11.84 2.63 -1.34
N ALA A 153 -10.72 2.31 -1.97
CA ALA A 153 -10.38 0.96 -2.38
C ALA A 153 -8.86 0.75 -2.49
N ILE A 154 -8.44 -0.51 -2.43
CA ILE A 154 -7.05 -0.92 -2.57
C ILE A 154 -6.94 -1.84 -3.79
N VAL A 155 -5.96 -1.62 -4.65
CA VAL A 155 -5.61 -2.52 -5.75
C VAL A 155 -4.25 -3.14 -5.44
N LEU A 156 -4.23 -4.46 -5.27
CA LEU A 156 -3.02 -5.22 -4.99
C LEU A 156 -2.46 -5.82 -6.28
N SER A 157 -1.16 -5.66 -6.50
CA SER A 157 -0.42 -6.29 -7.59
C SER A 157 0.80 -7.05 -7.08
N GLU A 158 1.32 -7.97 -7.89
CA GLU A 158 2.45 -8.81 -7.46
C GLU A 158 3.75 -8.02 -7.30
N GLY A 159 4.09 -7.21 -8.32
CA GLY A 159 5.39 -6.57 -8.44
C GLY A 159 5.34 -5.05 -8.41
N GLU A 160 6.56 -4.49 -8.44
CA GLU A 160 6.81 -3.05 -8.57
C GLU A 160 6.45 -2.56 -9.99
N THR A 161 6.57 -3.42 -11.01
CA THR A 161 6.22 -3.09 -12.39
C THR A 161 4.77 -2.64 -12.48
N GLU A 162 3.84 -3.42 -11.93
CA GLU A 162 2.41 -3.11 -11.95
C GLU A 162 2.08 -1.94 -11.01
N GLU A 163 2.74 -1.85 -9.85
CA GLU A 163 2.58 -0.73 -8.91
C GLU A 163 2.93 0.61 -9.55
N GLN A 164 3.89 0.65 -10.47
CA GLN A 164 4.23 1.86 -11.24
C GLN A 164 3.34 2.08 -12.47
N SER A 165 2.88 0.98 -13.10
CA SER A 165 2.19 1.02 -14.40
C SER A 165 0.69 1.29 -14.25
N LEU A 166 0.02 0.58 -13.34
CA LEU A 166 -1.43 0.61 -13.18
C LEU A 166 -1.98 2.00 -12.84
N PRO A 167 -1.37 2.83 -11.96
CA PRO A 167 -1.87 4.17 -11.69
C PRO A 167 -1.92 5.06 -12.93
N GLN A 168 -0.88 5.02 -13.77
CA GLN A 168 -0.84 5.84 -14.99
C GLN A 168 -1.88 5.40 -16.01
N LEU A 169 -2.05 4.08 -16.16
CA LEU A 169 -3.06 3.51 -17.05
C LEU A 169 -4.48 3.79 -16.51
N PHE A 170 -4.66 3.81 -15.20
CA PHE A 170 -5.90 4.18 -14.54
C PHE A 170 -6.27 5.63 -14.87
N THR A 171 -5.33 6.57 -14.69
CA THR A 171 -5.53 7.98 -15.07
C THR A 171 -5.85 8.13 -16.54
N LYS A 172 -5.18 7.38 -17.42
CA LYS A 172 -5.46 7.37 -18.86
C LYS A 172 -6.88 6.88 -19.17
N TYR A 173 -7.37 5.88 -18.45
CA TYR A 173 -8.68 5.27 -18.68
C TYR A 173 -9.83 6.13 -18.14
N PHE A 174 -9.71 6.61 -16.91
CA PHE A 174 -10.78 7.36 -16.21
C PHE A 174 -10.73 8.87 -16.45
N GLY A 175 -9.59 9.41 -16.86
CA GLY A 175 -9.38 10.85 -17.07
C GLY A 175 -9.17 11.65 -15.78
N ASP A 176 -9.07 10.98 -14.62
CA ASP A 176 -8.71 11.57 -13.32
C ASP A 176 -7.75 10.61 -12.59
N ASN A 177 -6.99 11.14 -11.64
CA ASN A 177 -5.98 10.38 -10.92
C ASN A 177 -6.59 9.47 -9.85
N GLU A 178 -5.91 8.36 -9.60
CA GLU A 178 -6.26 7.37 -8.59
C GLU A 178 -6.40 7.97 -7.18
N PHE A 179 -5.53 8.92 -6.82
CA PHE A 179 -5.56 9.57 -5.52
C PHE A 179 -6.77 10.52 -5.36
N SER A 180 -7.21 11.18 -6.44
CA SER A 180 -8.44 11.98 -6.44
C SER A 180 -9.66 11.10 -6.15
N MET A 181 -9.63 9.87 -6.68
CA MET A 181 -10.68 8.87 -6.50
C MET A 181 -10.53 8.09 -5.19
N GLY A 182 -9.43 8.27 -4.44
CA GLY A 182 -9.16 7.56 -3.18
C GLY A 182 -8.79 6.10 -3.36
N ILE A 183 -8.21 5.73 -4.50
CA ILE A 183 -7.74 4.38 -4.81
C ILE A 183 -6.23 4.30 -4.60
N ASN A 184 -5.77 3.29 -3.86
CA ASN A 184 -4.35 3.04 -3.65
C ASN A 184 -3.89 1.77 -4.37
N PHE A 185 -2.91 1.89 -5.26
CA PHE A 185 -2.26 0.77 -5.94
C PHE A 185 -1.02 0.34 -5.16
N ILE A 186 -0.89 -0.96 -4.90
CA ILE A 186 0.10 -1.51 -3.98
C ILE A 186 0.71 -2.79 -4.56
N GLY A 187 2.02 -2.75 -4.79
CA GLY A 187 2.82 -3.93 -5.09
C GLY A 187 3.15 -4.68 -3.80
N VAL A 188 2.71 -5.93 -3.70
CA VAL A 188 3.02 -6.79 -2.54
C VAL A 188 4.45 -7.37 -2.60
N SER A 189 5.19 -7.05 -3.66
CA SER A 189 6.60 -7.43 -3.89
C SER A 189 6.81 -8.95 -3.86
N GLY A 190 5.91 -9.71 -4.47
CA GLY A 190 5.98 -11.17 -4.67
C GLY A 190 4.65 -11.88 -4.43
N SER A 191 4.61 -13.18 -4.69
CA SER A 191 3.36 -13.95 -4.68
C SER A 191 2.92 -14.49 -3.31
N GLY A 192 1.66 -14.95 -3.28
CA GLY A 192 1.14 -15.80 -2.22
C GLY A 192 1.03 -15.14 -0.85
N ALA A 193 1.86 -15.58 0.10
CA ALA A 193 1.71 -15.20 1.51
C ALA A 193 1.90 -13.70 1.78
N LYS A 194 2.50 -12.97 0.82
CA LYS A 194 2.69 -11.51 0.89
C LYS A 194 1.40 -10.72 0.70
N TYR A 195 0.38 -11.29 0.07
CA TYR A 195 -0.94 -10.67 -0.03
C TYR A 195 -1.68 -10.65 1.31
N ARG A 196 -1.43 -11.64 2.20
CA ARG A 196 -2.23 -11.83 3.42
C ARG A 196 -2.36 -10.58 4.30
N PRO A 197 -1.28 -9.84 4.63
CA PRO A 197 -1.39 -8.69 5.51
C PRO A 197 -2.33 -7.61 4.95
N PHE A 198 -2.27 -7.37 3.64
CA PHE A 198 -3.12 -6.41 2.95
C PHE A 198 -4.57 -6.89 2.84
N LEU A 199 -4.78 -8.17 2.51
CA LEU A 199 -6.11 -8.78 2.45
C LEU A 199 -6.79 -8.76 3.82
N SER A 200 -6.08 -9.16 4.89
CA SER A 200 -6.60 -9.10 6.26
C SER A 200 -6.92 -7.66 6.68
N PHE A 201 -6.03 -6.71 6.38
CA PHE A 201 -6.26 -5.31 6.69
C PHE A 201 -7.50 -4.76 5.98
N ALA A 202 -7.63 -5.01 4.67
CA ALA A 202 -8.76 -4.54 3.88
C ALA A 202 -10.07 -5.18 4.35
N HIS A 203 -10.06 -6.49 4.61
CA HIS A 203 -11.21 -7.22 5.15
C HIS A 203 -11.68 -6.64 6.49
N ASP A 204 -10.78 -6.51 7.45
CA ASP A 204 -11.13 -6.12 8.82
C ASP A 204 -11.60 -4.67 8.91
N PHE A 205 -11.01 -3.77 8.11
CA PHE A 205 -11.45 -2.38 7.99
C PHE A 205 -12.59 -2.16 7.00
N ASN A 206 -13.10 -3.22 6.36
CA ASN A 206 -14.17 -3.16 5.36
C ASN A 206 -13.84 -2.20 4.20
N ILE A 207 -12.60 -2.27 3.70
CA ILE A 207 -12.12 -1.54 2.54
C ILE A 207 -12.19 -2.48 1.33
N PRO A 208 -12.89 -2.10 0.25
CA PRO A 208 -12.87 -2.85 -1.00
C PRO A 208 -11.45 -3.12 -1.51
N VAL A 209 -11.15 -4.38 -1.83
CA VAL A 209 -9.84 -4.80 -2.34
C VAL A 209 -9.97 -5.48 -3.69
N PHE A 210 -9.18 -5.05 -4.66
CA PHE A 210 -9.02 -5.66 -5.98
C PHE A 210 -7.64 -6.28 -6.07
N VAL A 211 -7.51 -7.40 -6.77
CA VAL A 211 -6.23 -8.08 -6.98
C VAL A 211 -5.98 -8.19 -8.48
N PHE A 212 -4.80 -7.76 -8.91
CA PHE A 212 -4.27 -7.95 -10.26
C PHE A 212 -3.03 -8.85 -10.16
N SER A 213 -3.15 -10.09 -10.64
CA SER A 213 -2.14 -11.12 -10.41
C SER A 213 -1.66 -11.76 -11.70
N ASP A 214 -0.39 -12.19 -11.69
CA ASP A 214 0.18 -13.01 -12.74
C ASP A 214 -0.57 -14.35 -12.85
N GLY A 215 -0.58 -14.88 -14.07
CA GLY A 215 -1.32 -16.07 -14.46
C GLY A 215 -0.64 -17.40 -14.16
N GLU A 216 0.58 -17.36 -13.64
CA GLU A 216 1.37 -18.57 -13.41
C GLU A 216 0.64 -19.55 -12.47
N ILE A 217 0.70 -20.84 -12.78
CA ILE A 217 -0.06 -21.89 -12.07
C ILE A 217 0.24 -21.90 -10.56
N ASN A 218 1.49 -21.64 -10.18
CA ASN A 218 1.86 -21.60 -8.76
C ASN A 218 1.36 -20.32 -8.09
N THR A 219 1.54 -19.17 -8.75
CA THR A 219 1.06 -17.87 -8.25
C THR A 219 -0.44 -17.86 -8.02
N THR A 220 -1.23 -18.33 -8.98
CA THR A 220 -2.69 -18.41 -8.88
C THR A 220 -3.17 -19.34 -7.77
N LYS A 221 -2.54 -20.52 -7.62
CA LYS A 221 -2.83 -21.45 -6.50
C LYS A 221 -2.52 -20.82 -5.15
N GLU A 222 -1.38 -20.13 -5.04
CA GLU A 222 -1.01 -19.48 -3.79
C GLU A 222 -1.94 -18.30 -3.49
N LEU A 223 -2.27 -17.47 -4.48
CA LEU A 223 -3.24 -16.39 -4.34
C LEU A 223 -4.56 -16.92 -3.80
N LYS A 224 -5.15 -17.94 -4.46
CA LYS A 224 -6.39 -18.57 -4.03
C LYS A 224 -6.34 -19.04 -2.58
N LYS A 225 -5.31 -19.81 -2.22
CA LYS A 225 -5.12 -20.31 -0.85
C LYS A 225 -5.07 -19.18 0.19
N ASN A 226 -4.51 -18.03 -0.15
CA ASN A 226 -4.36 -16.91 0.77
C ASN A 226 -5.62 -16.03 0.81
N TYR A 227 -6.30 -15.88 -0.31
CA TYR A 227 -7.59 -15.20 -0.42
C TYR A 227 -8.68 -15.97 0.34
N ASP A 228 -8.78 -17.28 0.10
CA ASP A 228 -9.79 -18.16 0.73
C ASP A 228 -9.69 -18.18 2.27
N LYS A 229 -8.49 -18.00 2.80
CA LYS A 229 -8.27 -17.91 4.26
C LYS A 229 -8.88 -16.68 4.91
N ILE A 230 -9.09 -15.62 4.14
CA ILE A 230 -9.59 -14.34 4.64
C ILE A 230 -11.06 -14.17 4.27
N PHE A 231 -11.42 -14.40 3.01
CA PHE A 231 -12.75 -14.13 2.47
C PHE A 231 -13.64 -15.38 2.35
N GLY A 232 -13.10 -16.57 2.62
CA GLY A 232 -13.79 -17.85 2.39
C GLY A 232 -13.63 -18.36 0.96
N GLU A 233 -14.15 -19.56 0.69
CA GLU A 233 -13.99 -20.24 -0.60
C GLU A 233 -14.45 -19.36 -1.77
N THR A 234 -13.52 -19.06 -2.69
CA THR A 234 -13.75 -18.16 -3.81
C THR A 234 -13.38 -18.81 -5.14
N ASP A 235 -14.20 -18.57 -6.15
CA ASP A 235 -13.82 -18.80 -7.55
C ASP A 235 -13.00 -17.61 -8.04
N ILE A 236 -11.67 -17.76 -8.02
CA ILE A 236 -10.74 -16.69 -8.37
C ILE A 236 -10.84 -16.27 -9.85
N ASP A 237 -11.31 -17.17 -10.73
CA ASP A 237 -11.39 -16.93 -12.17
C ASP A 237 -12.60 -16.05 -12.52
N ASN A 238 -13.68 -16.15 -11.72
CA ASN A 238 -14.92 -15.41 -11.93
C ASN A 238 -15.21 -14.37 -10.84
N SER A 239 -14.23 -14.09 -9.97
CA SER A 239 -14.42 -13.13 -8.87
C SER A 239 -14.56 -11.70 -9.40
N PRO A 240 -15.50 -10.90 -8.85
CA PRO A 240 -15.66 -9.49 -9.24
C PRO A 240 -14.46 -8.64 -8.85
N ASN A 241 -13.62 -9.11 -7.93
CA ASN A 241 -12.54 -8.35 -7.34
C ASN A 241 -11.14 -8.88 -7.72
N ILE A 242 -11.04 -9.94 -8.52
CA ILE A 242 -9.76 -10.55 -8.88
C ILE A 242 -9.65 -10.57 -10.39
N THR A 243 -8.54 -10.07 -10.92
CA THR A 243 -8.18 -10.15 -12.33
C THR A 243 -6.86 -10.89 -12.44
N ILE A 244 -6.87 -12.00 -13.18
CA ILE A 244 -5.70 -12.87 -13.38
C ILE A 244 -5.29 -12.80 -14.85
N LEU A 245 -3.99 -12.68 -15.09
CA LEU A 245 -3.39 -12.74 -16.43
C LEU A 245 -3.41 -14.16 -17.00
N ASP A 246 -3.35 -14.31 -18.32
CA ASP A 246 -3.52 -15.62 -18.95
C ASP A 246 -2.21 -16.43 -18.96
N ARG A 247 -1.98 -17.22 -17.90
CA ARG A 247 -0.86 -18.17 -17.75
C ARG A 247 0.56 -17.59 -17.87
N THR A 248 0.70 -16.28 -17.77
CA THR A 248 1.97 -15.57 -17.96
C THR A 248 2.09 -14.40 -17.00
N ASP A 249 3.29 -13.84 -16.90
CA ASP A 249 3.56 -12.62 -16.15
C ASP A 249 3.10 -11.38 -16.93
N PHE A 250 3.15 -10.20 -16.30
CA PHE A 250 2.72 -8.96 -16.93
C PHE A 250 3.40 -8.68 -18.27
N GLU A 251 4.72 -8.85 -18.36
CA GLU A 251 5.44 -8.63 -19.61
C GLU A 251 5.06 -9.62 -20.70
N GLY A 252 4.99 -10.92 -20.38
CA GLY A 252 4.56 -11.94 -21.33
C GLY A 252 3.12 -11.72 -21.81
N TYR A 253 2.23 -11.27 -20.92
CA TYR A 253 0.85 -10.94 -21.26
C TYR A 253 0.76 -9.79 -22.27
N LEU A 254 1.57 -8.74 -22.10
CA LEU A 254 1.61 -7.64 -23.05
C LEU A 254 2.06 -8.09 -24.45
N PHE A 255 3.04 -9.00 -24.52
CA PHE A 255 3.44 -9.60 -25.80
C PHE A 255 2.29 -10.40 -26.43
N ASP A 256 1.69 -11.31 -25.68
CA ASP A 256 0.64 -12.19 -26.18
C ASP A 256 -0.64 -11.42 -26.57
N SER A 257 -0.82 -10.22 -26.01
CA SER A 257 -1.93 -9.31 -26.33
C SER A 257 -1.63 -8.34 -27.49
N GLY A 258 -0.49 -8.49 -28.18
CA GLY A 258 -0.15 -7.71 -29.36
C GLY A 258 0.47 -6.33 -29.09
N PHE A 259 0.99 -6.07 -27.89
CA PHE A 259 1.65 -4.81 -27.54
C PHE A 259 3.17 -4.84 -27.80
N GLU A 260 3.62 -5.70 -28.71
CA GLU A 260 5.04 -5.90 -29.03
C GLU A 260 5.71 -4.60 -29.50
N GLU A 261 5.03 -3.82 -30.33
CA GLU A 261 5.52 -2.53 -30.82
C GLU A 261 5.71 -1.52 -29.68
N SER A 262 4.82 -1.53 -28.69
CA SER A 262 4.93 -0.65 -27.51
C SER A 262 6.16 -1.03 -26.66
N ILE A 263 6.42 -2.33 -26.52
CA ILE A 263 7.61 -2.83 -25.81
C ILE A 263 8.89 -2.52 -26.58
N GLU A 264 8.92 -2.75 -27.89
CA GLU A 264 10.07 -2.43 -28.74
C GLU A 264 10.40 -0.93 -28.66
N ASN A 265 9.39 -0.06 -28.81
CA ASN A 265 9.55 1.39 -28.67
C ASN A 265 10.05 1.80 -27.28
N ALA A 266 9.66 1.09 -26.22
CA ALA A 266 10.16 1.34 -24.86
C ALA A 266 11.65 0.96 -24.72
N ILE A 267 12.06 -0.18 -25.26
CA ILE A 267 13.46 -0.62 -25.27
C ILE A 267 14.32 0.36 -26.08
N VAL A 268 13.87 0.75 -27.28
CA VAL A 268 14.56 1.71 -28.15
C VAL A 268 14.72 3.07 -27.46
N LYS A 269 13.69 3.53 -26.74
CA LYS A 269 13.75 4.79 -25.99
C LYS A 269 14.81 4.75 -24.88
N ILE A 270 14.96 3.62 -24.19
CA ILE A 270 15.84 3.51 -23.02
C ILE A 270 17.30 3.19 -23.41
N ASP A 271 17.52 2.26 -24.34
CA ASP A 271 18.85 1.72 -24.66
C ASP A 271 19.30 1.98 -26.12
N GLY A 272 18.46 2.65 -26.91
CA GLY A 272 18.76 3.04 -28.30
C GLY A 272 18.23 2.05 -29.34
N THR A 273 18.24 2.48 -30.61
CA THR A 273 17.65 1.75 -31.75
C THR A 273 18.19 0.34 -31.94
N ASP A 274 19.50 0.14 -31.72
CA ASP A 274 20.15 -1.14 -31.99
C ASP A 274 20.21 -2.05 -30.74
N ALA A 275 19.49 -1.70 -29.66
CA ALA A 275 19.62 -2.39 -28.37
C ALA A 275 19.27 -3.88 -28.46
N ILE A 276 18.18 -4.21 -29.16
CA ILE A 276 17.71 -5.58 -29.35
C ILE A 276 18.73 -6.39 -30.17
N ASP A 277 19.22 -5.82 -31.27
CA ASP A 277 20.17 -6.50 -32.15
C ASP A 277 21.53 -6.68 -31.45
N LYS A 278 21.98 -5.69 -30.66
CA LYS A 278 23.17 -5.80 -29.80
C LYS A 278 23.00 -6.89 -28.76
N TRP A 279 21.81 -7.05 -28.17
CA TRP A 279 21.53 -8.12 -27.22
C TRP A 279 21.61 -9.50 -27.88
N ILE A 280 20.92 -9.67 -29.01
CA ILE A 280 20.92 -10.91 -29.81
C ILE A 280 22.36 -11.31 -30.15
N ASN A 281 23.13 -10.40 -30.75
CA ASN A 281 24.52 -10.67 -31.14
C ASN A 281 25.43 -11.02 -29.95
N LYS A 282 25.19 -10.41 -28.78
CA LYS A 282 25.97 -10.66 -27.56
C LYS A 282 25.61 -11.99 -26.89
N LYS A 283 24.35 -12.40 -26.95
CA LYS A 283 23.80 -13.52 -26.19
C LYS A 283 23.62 -14.80 -27.00
N GLN A 284 23.62 -14.71 -28.32
CA GLN A 284 23.56 -15.88 -29.20
C GLN A 284 24.67 -16.89 -28.84
N GLY A 285 24.31 -18.16 -28.69
CA GLY A 285 25.24 -19.24 -28.36
C GLY A 285 25.76 -19.23 -26.91
N THR A 286 25.26 -18.34 -26.04
CA THR A 286 25.60 -18.35 -24.60
C THR A 286 24.70 -19.32 -23.83
N GLN A 287 25.18 -19.89 -22.72
CA GLN A 287 24.38 -20.81 -21.91
C GLN A 287 23.17 -20.13 -21.26
N GLU A 288 22.00 -20.77 -21.35
CA GLU A 288 20.80 -20.40 -20.61
C GLU A 288 20.94 -20.68 -19.11
N LYS A 289 20.01 -20.12 -18.32
CA LYS A 289 19.89 -20.52 -16.92
C LYS A 289 19.53 -22.01 -16.89
N SER A 290 20.32 -22.77 -16.14
CA SER A 290 20.14 -24.22 -15.99
C SER A 290 18.72 -24.51 -15.49
N ARG A 291 17.93 -25.25 -16.28
CA ARG A 291 16.56 -25.64 -15.93
C ARG A 291 16.57 -27.10 -15.50
N LYS A 292 15.84 -27.40 -14.42
CA LYS A 292 15.65 -28.78 -13.99
C LYS A 292 14.94 -29.55 -15.09
N THR A 293 15.50 -30.66 -15.53
CA THR A 293 14.88 -31.50 -16.55
C THR A 293 13.78 -32.35 -15.92
N ASP A 294 12.86 -32.83 -16.77
CA ASP A 294 11.84 -33.81 -16.37
C ASP A 294 12.42 -35.22 -16.15
N GLN A 295 13.75 -35.38 -16.25
CA GLN A 295 14.42 -36.65 -16.05
C GLN A 295 14.42 -37.03 -14.57
N PRO A 296 14.30 -38.34 -14.25
CA PRO A 296 14.43 -38.81 -12.88
C PRO A 296 15.79 -38.38 -12.30
N PRO A 297 15.86 -38.10 -10.98
CA PRO A 297 17.11 -37.73 -10.33
C PRO A 297 18.20 -38.78 -10.59
N CYS A 298 19.45 -38.32 -10.71
CA CYS A 298 20.60 -39.19 -10.97
C CYS A 298 20.61 -40.39 -10.02
N GLU A 299 20.73 -41.61 -10.57
CA GLU A 299 20.62 -42.86 -9.81
C GLU A 299 21.69 -42.99 -8.71
N THR A 300 22.86 -42.38 -8.90
CA THR A 300 24.00 -42.47 -7.98
C THR A 300 23.94 -41.46 -6.84
N CYS A 301 23.66 -40.19 -7.14
CA CYS A 301 23.69 -39.10 -6.15
C CYS A 301 22.30 -38.59 -5.73
N LYS A 302 21.22 -39.11 -6.34
CA LYS A 302 19.82 -38.70 -6.14
C LYS A 302 19.56 -37.20 -6.38
N GLN A 303 20.44 -36.52 -7.10
CA GLN A 303 20.28 -35.09 -7.42
C GLN A 303 19.45 -34.90 -8.70
N PRO A 304 18.65 -33.82 -8.80
CA PRO A 304 17.96 -33.45 -10.02
C PRO A 304 18.95 -33.24 -11.17
N ILE A 305 18.59 -33.71 -12.37
CA ILE A 305 19.36 -33.41 -13.59
C ILE A 305 18.93 -32.03 -14.08
N PHE A 306 19.91 -31.24 -14.52
CA PHE A 306 19.66 -29.92 -15.10
C PHE A 306 20.21 -29.87 -16.52
N ASP A 307 19.48 -29.19 -17.40
CA ASP A 307 19.91 -28.91 -18.77
C ASP A 307 20.26 -27.43 -18.89
N SER A 308 21.36 -27.16 -19.59
CA SER A 308 21.84 -25.83 -19.91
C SER A 308 22.01 -25.71 -21.41
N SER A 309 20.87 -25.61 -22.09
CA SER A 309 20.77 -25.31 -23.52
C SER A 309 21.48 -24.01 -23.87
N LEU A 310 21.93 -23.91 -25.12
CA LEU A 310 22.47 -22.67 -25.66
C LEU A 310 21.33 -21.77 -26.12
N ARG A 311 21.47 -20.48 -25.85
CA ARG A 311 20.57 -19.46 -26.40
C ARG A 311 20.66 -19.46 -27.91
N ASP A 312 19.51 -19.60 -28.54
CA ASP A 312 19.33 -19.38 -29.96
C ASP A 312 18.22 -18.35 -30.15
N TYR A 313 18.45 -17.34 -30.99
CA TYR A 313 17.45 -16.35 -31.39
C TYR A 313 17.17 -16.42 -32.90
N SER A 314 17.68 -17.44 -33.60
CA SER A 314 17.56 -17.56 -35.06
C SER A 314 16.17 -18.03 -35.51
N TYR A 315 15.32 -18.47 -34.58
CA TYR A 315 13.94 -18.88 -34.85
C TYR A 315 12.99 -17.66 -34.93
N PRO A 316 11.80 -17.79 -35.54
CA PRO A 316 10.89 -16.66 -35.76
C PRO A 316 10.57 -15.81 -34.52
N ASP A 317 10.35 -16.46 -33.38
CA ASP A 317 10.07 -15.81 -32.09
C ASP A 317 11.36 -15.43 -31.30
N GLY A 318 12.53 -15.53 -31.92
CA GLY A 318 13.82 -15.23 -31.30
C GLY A 318 13.94 -13.76 -30.89
N ARG A 319 13.40 -12.84 -31.70
CA ARG A 319 13.34 -11.41 -31.36
C ARG A 319 12.45 -11.17 -30.14
N LYS A 320 11.28 -11.83 -30.06
CA LYS A 320 10.39 -11.79 -28.89
C LYS A 320 11.08 -12.28 -27.62
N LYS A 321 11.78 -13.42 -27.70
CA LYS A 321 12.59 -13.92 -26.57
C LYS A 321 13.69 -12.95 -26.15
N ALA A 322 14.37 -12.32 -27.09
CA ALA A 322 15.40 -11.32 -26.77
C ALA A 322 14.81 -10.12 -26.02
N MET A 323 13.65 -9.61 -26.44
CA MET A 323 12.98 -8.52 -25.75
C MET A 323 12.52 -8.90 -24.34
N LEU A 324 11.92 -10.09 -24.16
CA LEU A 324 11.56 -10.61 -22.83
C LEU A 324 12.78 -10.71 -21.90
N GLU A 325 13.91 -11.24 -22.40
CA GLU A 325 15.13 -11.31 -21.60
C GLU A 325 15.72 -9.93 -21.25
N ILE A 326 15.57 -8.93 -22.13
CA ILE A 326 15.96 -7.54 -21.85
C ILE A 326 15.10 -6.97 -20.72
N LEU A 327 13.78 -7.16 -20.79
CA LEU A 327 12.85 -6.73 -19.75
C LEU A 327 13.18 -7.43 -18.41
N ASP A 328 13.30 -8.76 -18.41
CA ASP A 328 13.63 -9.56 -17.22
C ASP A 328 14.94 -9.14 -16.56
N ALA A 329 15.92 -8.69 -17.34
CA ALA A 329 17.19 -8.25 -16.78
C ALA A 329 17.05 -7.00 -15.91
N LYS A 330 16.06 -6.12 -16.18
CA LYS A 330 15.81 -4.88 -15.43
C LYS A 330 14.31 -4.50 -15.44
N LYS A 331 13.44 -5.38 -14.95
CA LYS A 331 11.96 -5.22 -15.03
C LYS A 331 11.47 -3.80 -14.63
N PRO A 332 11.85 -3.25 -13.45
CA PRO A 332 11.34 -1.95 -13.03
C PRO A 332 11.80 -0.79 -13.93
N ARG A 333 12.96 -0.92 -14.59
CA ARG A 333 13.50 0.14 -15.47
C ARG A 333 12.64 0.31 -16.73
N TYR A 334 12.13 -0.79 -17.28
CA TYR A 334 11.33 -0.75 -18.51
C TYR A 334 9.84 -0.56 -18.23
N ALA A 335 9.35 -0.92 -17.03
CA ALA A 335 7.95 -0.74 -16.61
C ALA A 335 7.40 0.65 -16.95
N GLN A 336 8.11 1.70 -16.54
CA GLN A 336 7.71 3.08 -16.80
C GLN A 336 7.67 3.40 -18.31
N ALA A 337 8.70 3.01 -19.07
CA ALA A 337 8.73 3.32 -20.50
C ALA A 337 7.69 2.55 -21.30
N VAL A 338 7.40 1.29 -20.94
CA VAL A 338 6.32 0.51 -21.55
C VAL A 338 4.99 1.18 -21.26
N THR A 339 4.76 1.58 -20.00
CA THR A 339 3.54 2.31 -19.60
C THR A 339 3.36 3.60 -20.38
N GLU A 340 4.41 4.40 -20.56
CA GLU A 340 4.35 5.62 -21.36
C GLU A 340 3.97 5.36 -22.82
N GLN A 341 4.40 4.24 -23.41
CA GLN A 341 3.97 3.85 -24.77
C GLN A 341 2.50 3.44 -24.78
N LEU A 342 2.05 2.66 -23.79
CA LEU A 342 0.65 2.28 -23.64
C LEU A 342 -0.26 3.50 -23.45
N CYS A 343 0.17 4.51 -22.69
CA CYS A 343 -0.58 5.75 -22.47
C CYS A 343 -0.78 6.60 -23.75
N LYS A 344 -0.01 6.35 -24.83
CA LYS A 344 -0.22 7.00 -26.13
C LYS A 344 -1.40 6.42 -26.90
N LEU A 345 -1.81 5.19 -26.57
CA LEU A 345 -2.96 4.54 -27.17
C LEU A 345 -4.26 5.22 -26.71
N ASP A 346 -5.35 4.97 -27.42
CA ASP A 346 -6.68 5.36 -26.97
C ASP A 346 -7.09 4.51 -25.74
N SER A 347 -7.98 5.03 -24.88
CA SER A 347 -8.35 4.37 -23.62
C SER A 347 -9.05 3.01 -23.83
N ASP A 348 -9.73 2.83 -24.96
CA ASP A 348 -10.37 1.57 -25.38
C ASP A 348 -9.39 0.56 -25.98
N LYS A 349 -8.15 0.98 -26.27
CA LYS A 349 -7.08 0.13 -26.83
C LYS A 349 -6.02 -0.27 -25.81
N LEU A 350 -6.25 0.01 -24.52
CA LEU A 350 -5.41 -0.48 -23.45
C LEU A 350 -5.49 -2.02 -23.35
N PRO A 351 -4.53 -2.67 -22.67
CA PRO A 351 -4.54 -4.13 -22.55
C PRO A 351 -5.87 -4.66 -21.95
N PRO A 352 -6.50 -5.69 -22.55
CA PRO A 352 -7.85 -6.15 -22.16
C PRO A 352 -8.04 -6.46 -20.67
N LYS A 353 -7.10 -7.16 -20.03
CA LYS A 353 -7.12 -7.46 -18.58
C LYS A 353 -7.03 -6.20 -17.70
N ILE A 354 -6.36 -5.15 -18.18
CA ILE A 354 -6.29 -3.88 -17.45
C ILE A 354 -7.64 -3.17 -17.55
N ILE A 355 -8.27 -3.16 -18.73
CA ILE A 355 -9.63 -2.66 -18.91
C ILE A 355 -10.62 -3.46 -18.03
N GLU A 356 -10.48 -4.79 -17.99
CA GLU A 356 -11.29 -5.68 -17.14
C GLU A 356 -11.18 -5.29 -15.65
N LEU A 357 -9.95 -5.06 -15.15
CA LEU A 357 -9.71 -4.59 -13.79
C LEU A 357 -10.40 -3.23 -13.54
N PHE A 358 -10.26 -2.29 -14.47
CA PHE A 358 -10.84 -0.95 -14.31
C PHE A 358 -12.37 -0.97 -14.33
N GLU A 359 -12.98 -1.77 -15.20
CA GLU A 359 -14.43 -1.98 -15.18
C GLU A 359 -14.90 -2.65 -13.89
N LYS A 360 -14.15 -3.62 -13.34
CA LYS A 360 -14.43 -4.21 -12.02
C LYS A 360 -14.42 -3.15 -10.91
N ILE A 361 -13.41 -2.27 -10.89
CA ILE A 361 -13.32 -1.15 -9.91
C ILE A 361 -14.54 -0.22 -10.04
N LYS A 362 -14.94 0.11 -11.27
CA LYS A 362 -16.10 0.95 -11.55
C LYS A 362 -17.42 0.32 -11.10
N VAL A 363 -17.63 -0.98 -11.38
CA VAL A 363 -18.82 -1.72 -10.98
C VAL A 363 -18.92 -1.86 -9.45
N GLY A 364 -17.77 -1.94 -8.76
CA GLY A 364 -17.68 -1.93 -7.31
C GLY A 364 -18.27 -0.69 -6.62
N ARG A 365 -18.77 0.30 -7.38
CA ARG A 365 -19.34 1.59 -6.91
C ARG A 365 -18.40 2.37 -6.00
N ILE A 366 -17.10 2.26 -6.27
CA ILE A 366 -16.05 3.02 -5.57
C ILE A 366 -15.86 4.39 -6.23
N LEU A 367 -16.18 4.48 -7.53
CA LEU A 367 -15.97 5.62 -8.41
C LEU A 367 -17.25 6.40 -8.69
#